data_AF-A0A2G1X7Y9-F1
#
_entry.id   AF-A0A2G1X7Y9-F1
#
_cell.length_a   1.000
_cell.length_b   1.000
_cell.length_c   1.000
_cell.angle_alpha   90.00
_cell.angle_beta   90.00
_cell.angle_gamma   90.00
#
_symmetry.space_group_name_H-M   'P 1'
#
loop_
_entity.id
_entity.type
_entity.pdbx_description
1 polymer ?
#
loop_
_entity_poly.entity_id
_entity_poly.type
_entity_poly.pdbx_seq_one_letter_code
_entity_poly.pdbx_strand_id
1 'polypeptide(L)'
;MTDAGDDAPDAEGGAEAGGAAADREDPLAAAGVDPVVPDEASDAEFAADDEVREFLRDVAEDVRGDSSESKQLSAVLYRVSDLYDDEEETSPEEIYLNVRHIMRIKAEGGLRR
;
A
#
# COMPACT_ATOMS: atom_id res chain seq x y z
N MET A 1 51.94 -25.75 13.90
CA MET A 1 50.82 -25.62 12.94
C MET A 1 49.55 -25.54 13.78
N THR A 2 48.78 -24.46 13.57
CA THR A 2 47.36 -24.20 13.95
C THR A 2 47.02 -24.23 15.46
N ASP A 3 46.77 -23.14 16.19
CA ASP A 3 45.91 -21.93 16.04
C ASP A 3 44.52 -22.11 16.70
N ALA A 4 44.16 -21.11 17.52
CA ALA A 4 42.88 -20.70 18.13
C ALA A 4 41.97 -21.75 18.82
N GLY A 5 41.32 -21.49 19.96
CA GLY A 5 40.79 -20.23 20.48
C GLY A 5 39.26 -20.26 20.41
N ASP A 6 38.62 -19.82 21.50
CA ASP A 6 37.22 -19.39 21.58
C ASP A 6 36.12 -20.45 21.78
N ASP A 7 35.65 -20.58 23.03
CA ASP A 7 34.30 -21.07 23.35
C ASP A 7 33.80 -20.25 24.55
N ALA A 8 33.05 -19.18 24.24
CA ALA A 8 32.36 -18.33 25.19
C ALA A 8 30.84 -18.53 25.01
N PRO A 9 30.06 -18.53 26.10
CA PRO A 9 28.68 -18.98 26.09
C PRO A 9 27.71 -17.95 25.52
N ASP A 10 26.61 -18.47 25.00
CA ASP A 10 25.42 -17.79 24.52
C ASP A 10 25.01 -16.57 25.35
N ALA A 11 25.00 -15.41 24.70
CA ALA A 11 24.28 -14.24 25.14
C ALA A 11 23.50 -13.69 23.94
N GLU A 12 22.28 -14.20 23.78
CA GLU A 12 21.30 -13.65 22.84
C GLU A 12 21.02 -12.18 23.20
N GLY A 13 21.57 -11.29 22.40
CA GLY A 13 21.42 -9.84 22.49
C GLY A 13 21.13 -9.26 21.12
N GLY A 14 19.94 -9.55 20.58
CA GLY A 14 19.37 -8.89 19.42
C GLY A 14 18.15 -8.08 19.83
N ALA A 15 18.38 -6.85 20.29
CA ALA A 15 17.32 -5.89 20.60
C ALA A 15 16.66 -5.41 19.30
N GLU A 16 15.59 -6.07 18.87
CA GLU A 16 14.70 -5.52 17.84
C GLU A 16 13.74 -4.53 18.50
N ALA A 17 14.19 -3.27 18.52
CA ALA A 17 13.38 -2.11 18.86
C ALA A 17 12.26 -1.94 17.81
N GLY A 18 11.05 -2.44 18.12
CA GLY A 18 9.85 -2.22 17.31
C GLY A 18 8.63 -1.71 18.07
N GLY A 19 8.76 -1.49 19.38
CA GLY A 19 7.66 -1.00 20.22
C GLY A 19 7.46 0.51 20.09
N ALA A 20 6.69 0.96 19.09
CA ALA A 20 5.92 2.23 19.13
C ALA A 20 4.99 2.47 17.91
N ALA A 21 4.51 1.42 17.22
CA ALA A 21 3.52 1.58 16.14
C ALA A 21 2.15 0.93 16.44
N ALA A 22 1.96 0.33 17.62
CA ALA A 22 0.80 -0.52 17.90
C ALA A 22 -0.46 0.22 18.42
N ASP A 23 -0.37 1.51 18.77
CA ASP A 23 -1.45 2.21 19.52
C ASP A 23 -2.11 3.38 18.77
N ARG A 24 -1.83 3.60 17.48
CA ARG A 24 -2.67 4.49 16.66
C ARG A 24 -3.69 3.67 15.92
N GLU A 25 -4.96 3.88 16.28
CA GLU A 25 -6.10 3.25 15.63
C GLU A 25 -6.03 3.48 14.11
N ASP A 26 -6.26 2.42 13.33
CA ASP A 26 -6.40 2.52 11.89
C ASP A 26 -7.44 3.60 11.57
N PRO A 27 -7.14 4.62 10.74
CA PRO A 27 -8.09 5.68 10.44
C PRO A 27 -9.45 5.15 9.92
N LEU A 28 -9.49 4.00 9.24
CA LEU A 28 -10.76 3.38 8.85
C LEU A 28 -11.50 2.78 10.06
N ALA A 29 -10.79 2.09 10.95
CA ALA A 29 -11.36 1.56 12.18
C ALA A 29 -11.86 2.68 13.11
N ALA A 30 -11.11 3.80 13.21
CA ALA A 30 -11.51 4.99 13.95
C ALA A 30 -12.76 5.67 13.37
N ALA A 31 -12.97 5.56 12.05
CA ALA A 31 -14.19 6.00 11.39
C ALA A 31 -15.38 5.01 11.55
N GLY A 32 -15.18 3.88 12.25
CA GLY A 32 -16.18 2.83 12.39
C GLY A 32 -16.48 2.09 11.09
N VAL A 33 -15.58 2.20 10.10
CA VAL A 33 -15.66 1.48 8.82
C VAL A 33 -14.77 0.25 8.97
N ASP A 34 -15.37 -0.94 8.94
CA ASP A 34 -14.63 -2.18 8.79
C ASP A 34 -14.49 -2.47 7.28
N PRO A 35 -13.29 -2.25 6.70
CA PRO A 35 -13.10 -2.47 5.28
C PRO A 35 -12.94 -3.97 5.03
N VAL A 36 -14.08 -4.64 4.83
CA VAL A 36 -14.11 -5.98 4.27
C VAL A 36 -13.94 -5.86 2.76
N VAL A 37 -12.76 -6.20 2.25
CA VAL A 37 -12.62 -6.54 0.83
C VAL A 37 -13.20 -7.95 0.70
N PRO A 38 -14.30 -8.17 -0.02
CA PRO A 38 -14.84 -9.50 -0.22
C PRO A 38 -13.79 -10.35 -0.93
N ASP A 39 -13.65 -11.63 -0.56
CA ASP A 39 -12.73 -12.56 -1.24
C ASP A 39 -12.97 -12.58 -2.77
N GLU A 40 -14.22 -12.38 -3.19
CA GLU A 40 -14.65 -12.29 -4.59
C GLU A 40 -14.03 -11.09 -5.35
N ALA A 41 -13.62 -10.04 -4.64
CA ALA A 41 -13.01 -8.85 -5.22
C ALA A 41 -11.47 -8.97 -5.31
N SER A 42 -10.86 -9.81 -4.48
CA SER A 42 -9.40 -10.04 -4.50
C SER A 42 -8.96 -10.78 -5.77
N ASP A 43 -9.72 -11.78 -6.19
CA ASP A 43 -9.48 -12.58 -7.39
C ASP A 43 -10.35 -12.16 -8.59
N ALA A 44 -10.91 -10.94 -8.55
CA ALA A 44 -11.75 -10.46 -9.64
C ALA A 44 -10.91 -10.26 -10.91
N GLU A 45 -11.18 -11.07 -11.94
CA GLU A 45 -10.62 -10.89 -13.27
C GLU A 45 -11.37 -9.79 -14.03
N PHE A 46 -10.62 -8.84 -14.58
CA PHE A 46 -11.14 -7.78 -15.43
C PHE A 46 -10.76 -8.09 -16.88
N ALA A 47 -11.74 -8.02 -17.78
CA ALA A 47 -11.44 -8.14 -19.20
C ALA A 47 -10.66 -6.90 -19.66
N ALA A 48 -9.64 -7.12 -20.50
CA ALA A 48 -8.91 -6.02 -21.13
C ALA A 48 -9.88 -5.11 -21.88
N ASP A 49 -9.79 -3.81 -21.60
CA ASP A 49 -10.68 -2.79 -22.16
C ASP A 49 -9.94 -1.45 -22.26
N ASP A 50 -9.38 -1.20 -23.45
CA ASP A 50 -8.65 0.03 -23.74
C ASP A 50 -9.52 1.29 -23.62
N GLU A 51 -10.82 1.21 -23.93
CA GLU A 51 -11.73 2.36 -23.84
C GLU A 51 -11.93 2.76 -22.38
N VAL A 52 -12.15 1.78 -21.49
CA VAL A 52 -12.27 2.04 -20.04
C VAL A 52 -10.94 2.53 -19.47
N ARG A 53 -9.83 1.92 -19.87
CA ARG A 53 -8.48 2.32 -19.44
C ARG A 53 -8.16 3.76 -19.82
N GLU A 54 -8.36 4.13 -21.09
CA GLU A 54 -8.13 5.50 -21.57
C GLU A 54 -9.05 6.49 -20.87
N PHE A 55 -10.33 6.16 -20.71
CA PHE A 55 -11.29 7.02 -20.01
C PHE A 55 -10.86 7.28 -18.54
N LEU A 56 -10.43 6.25 -17.82
CA LEU A 56 -9.94 6.41 -16.45
C LEU A 56 -8.69 7.29 -16.38
N ARG A 57 -7.80 7.19 -17.39
CA ARG A 57 -6.59 8.01 -17.48
C ARG A 57 -6.91 9.48 -17.80
N ASP A 58 -7.88 9.74 -18.67
CA ASP A 58 -8.37 11.09 -18.94
C ASP A 58 -8.94 11.73 -17.66
N VAL A 59 -9.77 10.99 -16.92
CA VAL A 59 -10.30 11.46 -15.62
C VAL A 59 -9.15 11.67 -14.62
N ALA A 60 -8.15 10.78 -14.61
CA ALA A 60 -6.98 10.90 -13.72
C ALA A 60 -6.18 12.18 -13.99
N GLU A 61 -6.05 12.61 -15.25
CA GLU A 61 -5.43 13.88 -15.61
C GLU A 61 -6.33 15.07 -15.24
N ASP A 62 -7.63 15.00 -15.48
CA ASP A 62 -8.58 16.09 -15.18
C ASP A 62 -8.62 16.44 -13.69
N VAL A 63 -8.56 15.45 -12.81
CA VAL A 63 -8.59 15.67 -11.34
C VAL A 63 -7.21 16.05 -10.77
N ARG A 64 -6.14 16.02 -11.57
CA ARG A 64 -4.77 16.22 -11.12
C ARG A 64 -4.45 17.70 -10.89
N GLY A 65 -4.71 18.16 -9.68
CA GLY A 65 -4.29 19.48 -9.18
C GLY A 65 -2.93 19.49 -8.46
N ASP A 66 -2.60 20.63 -7.85
CA ASP A 66 -1.33 20.82 -7.12
C ASP A 66 -1.28 20.24 -5.71
N SER A 67 -2.44 19.92 -5.11
CA SER A 67 -2.50 19.41 -3.74
C SER A 67 -1.97 17.96 -3.65
N SER A 68 -1.57 17.57 -2.44
CA SER A 68 -1.12 16.19 -2.20
C SER A 68 -2.26 15.19 -2.42
N GLU A 69 -3.48 15.61 -2.12
CA GLU A 69 -4.71 14.84 -2.23
C GLU A 69 -5.12 14.65 -3.69
N SER A 70 -5.06 15.71 -4.51
CA SER A 70 -5.39 15.60 -5.94
C SER A 70 -4.40 14.71 -6.69
N LYS A 71 -3.11 14.82 -6.35
CA LYS A 71 -2.06 13.93 -6.91
C LYS A 71 -2.26 12.48 -6.49
N GLN A 72 -2.65 12.24 -5.24
CA GLN A 72 -2.94 10.90 -4.76
C GLN A 72 -4.18 10.31 -5.46
N LEU A 73 -5.25 11.08 -5.60
CA LEU A 73 -6.45 10.63 -6.29
C LEU A 73 -6.17 10.26 -7.75
N SER A 74 -5.42 11.12 -8.46
CA SER A 74 -4.95 10.83 -9.82
C SER A 74 -4.15 9.53 -9.88
N ALA A 75 -3.20 9.32 -8.97
CA ALA A 75 -2.41 8.09 -8.90
C ALA A 75 -3.25 6.83 -8.65
N VAL A 76 -4.29 6.92 -7.82
CA VAL A 76 -5.24 5.81 -7.61
C VAL A 76 -6.00 5.48 -8.89
N LEU A 77 -6.48 6.50 -9.62
CA LEU A 77 -7.19 6.29 -10.89
C LEU A 77 -6.31 5.63 -11.95
N TYR A 78 -5.03 6.02 -12.03
CA TYR A 78 -4.06 5.32 -12.88
C TYR A 78 -3.94 3.84 -12.49
N ARG A 79 -3.77 3.55 -11.20
CA ARG A 79 -3.66 2.16 -10.71
C ARG A 79 -4.93 1.35 -10.99
N VAL A 80 -6.11 1.97 -10.92
CA VAL A 80 -7.39 1.34 -11.28
C VAL A 80 -7.49 1.13 -12.80
N SER A 81 -6.93 2.02 -13.62
CA SER A 81 -6.88 1.85 -15.08
C SER A 81 -6.07 0.62 -15.49
N ASP A 82 -5.04 0.28 -14.71
CA ASP A 82 -4.17 -0.88 -14.95
C ASP A 82 -4.94 -2.21 -14.77
N LEU A 83 -6.11 -2.23 -14.11
CA LEU A 83 -6.96 -3.43 -14.04
C LEU A 83 -7.50 -3.84 -15.42
N TYR A 84 -7.58 -2.91 -16.37
CA TYR A 84 -8.13 -3.15 -17.71
C TYR A 84 -7.04 -3.34 -18.76
N ASP A 85 -5.78 -3.53 -18.34
CA ASP A 85 -4.61 -3.74 -19.18
C ASP A 85 -4.09 -5.18 -18.96
N ASP A 86 -4.16 -6.05 -19.97
CA ASP A 86 -3.71 -7.44 -19.84
C ASP A 86 -2.18 -7.59 -19.74
N GLU A 87 -1.43 -6.52 -20.01
CA GLU A 87 0.02 -6.48 -19.81
C GLU A 87 0.42 -6.11 -18.37
N GLU A 88 -0.50 -5.60 -17.55
CA GLU A 88 -0.26 -5.18 -16.17
C GLU A 88 -0.75 -6.22 -15.15
N GLU A 89 0.11 -6.57 -14.19
CA GLU A 89 -0.26 -7.42 -13.06
C GLU A 89 -0.73 -6.53 -11.90
N THR A 90 -2.04 -6.32 -11.78
CA THR A 90 -2.64 -5.62 -10.63
C THR A 90 -3.97 -6.22 -10.21
N SER A 91 -4.27 -6.20 -8.91
CA SER A 91 -5.58 -6.61 -8.37
C SER A 91 -6.25 -5.51 -7.54
N PRO A 92 -7.59 -5.52 -7.39
CA PRO A 92 -8.28 -4.55 -6.53
C PRO A 92 -7.77 -4.54 -5.09
N GLU A 93 -7.39 -5.71 -4.55
CA GLU A 93 -6.82 -5.84 -3.21
C GLU A 93 -5.48 -5.10 -3.10
N GLU A 94 -4.59 -5.25 -4.07
CA GLU A 94 -3.30 -4.56 -4.06
C GLU A 94 -3.46 -3.04 -4.08
N ILE A 95 -4.40 -2.54 -4.89
CA ILE A 95 -4.74 -1.11 -4.95
C ILE A 95 -5.21 -0.63 -3.57
N TYR A 96 -6.14 -1.37 -2.96
CA TYR A 96 -6.68 -1.03 -1.65
C TYR A 96 -5.60 -1.03 -0.55
N LEU A 97 -4.78 -2.07 -0.49
CA LEU A 97 -3.70 -2.19 0.50
C LEU A 97 -2.67 -1.07 0.34
N ASN A 98 -2.34 -0.69 -0.90
CA ASN A 98 -1.43 0.42 -1.18
C ASN A 98 -1.99 1.75 -0.65
N VAL A 99 -3.25 2.07 -0.95
CA VAL A 99 -3.90 3.30 -0.50
C VAL A 99 -4.00 3.36 1.02
N ARG A 100 -4.43 2.26 1.66
CA ARG A 100 -4.52 2.16 3.12
C ARG A 100 -3.16 2.39 3.77
N HIS A 101 -2.11 1.81 3.21
CA HIS A 101 -0.74 2.00 3.72
C HIS A 101 -0.31 3.47 3.64
N ILE A 102 -0.59 4.17 2.53
CA ILE A 102 -0.29 5.60 2.39
C ILE A 102 -1.05 6.43 3.44
N MET A 103 -2.33 6.15 3.66
CA MET A 103 -3.14 6.87 4.65
C MET A 103 -2.63 6.66 6.08
N ARG A 104 -2.20 5.44 6.41
CA ARG A 104 -1.56 5.14 7.70
C ARG A 104 -0.28 5.96 7.88
N ILE A 105 0.62 5.95 6.90
CA ILE A 105 1.86 6.74 6.95
C ILE A 105 1.55 8.24 7.08
N LYS A 106 0.56 8.75 6.35
CA LYS A 106 0.15 10.16 6.45
C LYS A 106 -0.37 10.49 7.86
N ALA A 107 -1.16 9.61 8.46
CA ALA A 107 -1.65 9.76 9.84
C ALA A 107 -0.50 9.73 10.87
N GLU A 108 0.60 9.04 10.58
CA GLU A 108 1.79 8.94 11.43
C GLU A 108 2.77 10.12 11.29
N GLY A 109 2.52 11.08 10.39
CA GLY A 109 3.37 12.25 10.16
C GLY A 109 4.31 12.15 8.95
N GLY A 110 4.16 11.13 8.11
CA GLY A 110 4.94 10.92 6.88
C GLY A 110 6.24 10.14 7.07
N LEU A 111 6.90 9.76 5.97
CA LEU A 111 8.11 8.93 5.93
C LEU A 111 9.38 9.56 6.54
N ARG A 112 9.30 10.79 7.05
CA ARG A 112 10.45 11.54 7.57
C ARG A 112 10.26 11.77 9.06
N ARG A 113 10.63 10.77 9.86
CA ARG A 113 11.20 11.04 11.18
C ARG A 113 12.70 11.17 11.02
#